data_AF-A0A537GVU4-F1
#
_entry.id   AF-A0A537GVU4-F1
#
_cell.length_a   1.000
_cell.length_b   1.000
_cell.length_c   1.000
_cell.angle_alpha   90.00
_cell.angle_beta   90.00
_cell.angle_gamma   90.00
#
_symmetry.space_group_name_H-M   'P 1'
#
loop_
_entity.id
_entity.type
_entity.pdbx_description
1 polymer ?
#
loop_
_entity_poly.entity_id
_entity_poly.type
_entity_poly.pdbx_seq_one_letter_code
_entity_poly.pdbx_strand_id
1 'polypeptide(L)'
;MEEDYEILRYAQELFRQIQPGKREPDTVSWDEGLPLDRVVVRYGEVKLPSGMRGKLTPGDWRPLVASSIIYNQSLYRGQRRGFIVRLVLPLGVGEVPLIFALLQIFHMRNEQATIELILVIAGWILFASSVLWLYIHWLWRSLFYAADKRAAEIVGTATILESLRKSRDAISTLIVPRKRFSVLPSLNQRVQKLEKLLKP
;
A
#
# COMPACT_ATOMS: atom_id res chain seq x y z
N MET A 1 9.43 -3.03 -27.11
CA MET A 1 9.27 -4.42 -27.58
C MET A 1 10.23 -5.35 -26.86
N GLU A 2 11.56 -5.20 -27.00
CA GLU A 2 12.51 -6.07 -26.28
C GLU A 2 12.48 -5.87 -24.75
N GLU A 3 12.41 -4.62 -24.28
CA GLU A 3 12.23 -4.30 -22.85
C GLU A 3 10.96 -4.95 -22.27
N ASP A 4 9.84 -4.84 -22.99
CA ASP A 4 8.54 -5.35 -22.55
C ASP A 4 8.56 -6.89 -22.44
N TYR A 5 9.21 -7.57 -23.39
CA TYR A 5 9.38 -9.02 -23.39
C TYR A 5 10.20 -9.50 -22.19
N GLU A 6 11.33 -8.85 -21.91
CA GLU A 6 12.19 -9.22 -20.78
C GLU A 6 11.49 -8.99 -19.43
N ILE A 7 10.77 -7.87 -19.29
CA ILE A 7 9.97 -7.59 -18.09
C ILE A 7 8.88 -8.64 -17.90
N LEU A 8 8.19 -9.02 -18.99
CA LEU A 8 7.16 -10.05 -18.94
C LEU A 8 7.75 -11.42 -18.53
N ARG A 9 8.88 -11.79 -19.11
CA ARG A 9 9.62 -13.03 -18.78
C ARG A 9 9.96 -13.08 -17.30
N TYR A 10 10.53 -12.01 -16.75
CA TYR A 10 10.81 -11.92 -15.32
C TYR A 10 9.55 -11.98 -14.46
N ALA A 11 8.48 -11.32 -14.89
CA ALA A 11 7.21 -11.33 -14.16
C ALA A 11 6.63 -12.75 -14.08
N GLN A 12 6.69 -13.52 -15.17
CA GLN A 12 6.24 -14.92 -15.23
C GLN A 12 7.09 -15.83 -14.33
N GLU A 13 8.42 -15.73 -14.42
CA GLU A 13 9.35 -16.47 -13.55
C GLU A 13 9.06 -16.21 -12.07
N LEU A 14 8.91 -14.93 -11.69
CA LEU A 14 8.56 -14.53 -10.33
C LEU A 14 7.17 -15.02 -9.91
N PHE A 15 6.19 -15.01 -10.82
CA PHE A 15 4.84 -15.49 -10.53
C PHE A 15 4.83 -16.98 -10.20
N ARG A 16 5.57 -17.80 -10.96
CA ARG A 16 5.71 -19.24 -10.70
C ARG A 16 6.33 -19.50 -9.32
N GLN A 17 7.32 -18.69 -8.94
CA GLN A 17 8.00 -18.83 -7.65
C GLN A 17 7.13 -18.36 -6.46
N ILE A 18 6.39 -17.25 -6.62
CA ILE A 18 5.67 -16.59 -5.51
C ILE A 18 4.22 -17.12 -5.36
N GLN A 19 3.57 -17.45 -6.48
CA GLN A 19 2.15 -17.85 -6.54
C GLN A 19 1.95 -19.06 -7.47
N PRO A 20 2.52 -20.24 -7.13
CA PRO A 20 2.36 -21.43 -7.96
C PRO A 20 0.88 -21.78 -8.18
N GLY A 21 0.53 -22.14 -9.42
CA GLY A 21 -0.83 -22.54 -9.80
C GLY A 21 -1.80 -21.40 -10.10
N LYS A 22 -1.37 -20.13 -10.05
CA LYS A 22 -2.18 -19.00 -10.51
C LYS A 22 -1.84 -18.59 -11.94
N ARG A 23 -2.81 -17.96 -12.62
CA ARG A 23 -2.61 -17.40 -13.96
C ARG A 23 -1.49 -16.37 -13.95
N GLU A 24 -0.49 -16.61 -14.78
CA GLU A 24 0.67 -15.74 -14.98
C GLU A 24 0.27 -14.46 -15.72
N PRO A 25 1.05 -13.37 -15.56
CA PRO A 25 0.91 -12.22 -16.43
C PRO A 25 1.24 -12.57 -17.88
N ASP A 26 0.43 -12.08 -18.81
CA ASP A 26 0.59 -12.27 -20.25
C ASP A 26 0.91 -10.96 -20.99
N THR A 27 0.77 -9.81 -20.32
CA THR A 27 0.94 -8.49 -20.94
C THR A 27 1.68 -7.51 -20.02
N VAL A 28 2.50 -6.65 -20.63
CA VAL A 28 3.08 -5.46 -20.01
C VAL A 28 2.44 -4.23 -20.64
N SER A 29 1.97 -3.29 -19.82
CA SER A 29 1.42 -2.02 -20.28
C SER A 29 2.08 -0.83 -19.59
N TRP A 30 2.16 0.27 -20.34
CA TRP A 30 2.68 1.54 -19.87
C TRP A 30 1.50 2.50 -19.69
N ASP A 31 1.25 2.90 -18.45
CA ASP A 31 0.08 3.69 -18.05
C ASP A 31 0.52 5.12 -17.67
N GLU A 32 -0.06 6.11 -18.35
CA GLU A 32 0.21 7.54 -18.11
C GLU A 32 -0.38 8.04 -16.79
N GLY A 33 -1.47 7.42 -16.33
CA GLY A 33 -2.12 7.74 -15.06
C GLY A 33 -1.45 7.12 -13.84
N LEU A 34 -0.49 6.20 -14.06
CA LEU A 34 0.19 5.51 -12.98
C LEU A 34 1.30 6.40 -12.38
N PRO A 35 1.35 6.59 -11.05
CA PRO A 35 2.44 7.29 -10.40
C PRO A 35 3.81 6.68 -10.73
N LEU A 36 4.82 7.52 -10.94
CA LEU A 36 6.14 7.10 -11.42
C LEU A 36 6.87 6.14 -10.47
N ASP A 37 6.53 6.16 -9.19
CA ASP A 37 7.09 5.28 -8.16
C ASP A 37 6.33 3.95 -7.99
N ARG A 38 5.36 3.67 -8.86
CA ARG A 38 4.41 2.57 -8.69
C ARG A 38 4.49 1.56 -9.83
N VAL A 39 4.59 0.28 -9.44
CA VAL A 39 4.43 -0.89 -10.30
C VAL A 39 3.21 -1.67 -9.83
N VAL A 40 2.34 -2.07 -10.74
CA VAL A 40 1.13 -2.85 -10.41
C VAL A 40 1.11 -4.15 -11.21
N VAL A 41 1.13 -5.29 -10.51
CA VAL A 41 0.93 -6.60 -11.15
C VAL A 41 -0.40 -7.17 -10.71
N ARG A 42 -1.41 -7.17 -11.60
CA ARG A 42 -2.77 -7.61 -11.29
C ARG A 42 -3.50 -8.01 -12.57
N TYR A 43 -4.44 -8.95 -12.45
CA TYR A 43 -5.33 -9.37 -13.55
C TYR A 43 -4.64 -9.86 -14.82
N GLY A 44 -3.48 -10.51 -14.67
CA GLY A 44 -2.70 -10.97 -15.82
C GLY A 44 -1.84 -9.89 -16.47
N GLU A 45 -1.74 -8.71 -15.88
CA GLU A 45 -1.05 -7.57 -16.47
C GLU A 45 0.01 -7.00 -15.52
N VAL A 46 1.15 -6.60 -16.08
CA VAL A 46 2.18 -5.78 -15.42
C VAL A 46 2.04 -4.35 -15.93
N LYS A 47 1.49 -3.47 -15.08
CA LYS A 47 1.39 -2.04 -15.37
C LYS A 47 2.59 -1.29 -14.82
N LEU A 48 3.24 -0.54 -15.70
CA LEU A 48 4.38 0.32 -15.42
C LEU A 48 4.05 1.78 -15.78
N PRO A 49 4.68 2.76 -15.12
CA PRO A 49 4.38 4.15 -15.39
C PRO A 49 5.08 4.62 -16.67
N SER A 50 4.32 5.16 -17.63
CA SER A 50 4.85 5.55 -18.96
C SER A 50 6.04 6.50 -18.89
N GLY A 51 6.05 7.41 -17.90
CA GLY A 51 7.17 8.35 -17.69
C GLY A 51 8.50 7.71 -17.25
N MET A 52 8.48 6.42 -16.89
CA MET A 52 9.68 5.66 -16.51
C MET A 52 10.19 4.75 -17.64
N ARG A 53 9.53 4.74 -18.80
CA ARG A 53 9.94 3.90 -19.93
C ARG A 53 11.35 4.23 -20.39
N GLY A 54 12.21 3.21 -20.51
CA GLY A 54 13.62 3.37 -20.85
C GLY A 54 14.49 4.07 -19.80
N LYS A 55 13.98 4.33 -18.58
CA LYS A 55 14.76 4.90 -17.46
C LYS A 55 15.42 3.84 -16.58
N LEU A 56 14.91 2.62 -16.63
CA LEU A 56 15.39 1.47 -15.87
C LEU A 56 15.67 0.34 -16.84
N THR A 57 16.67 -0.48 -16.53
CA THR A 57 16.89 -1.71 -17.31
C THR A 57 15.84 -2.76 -16.96
N PRO A 58 15.55 -3.75 -17.83
CA PRO A 58 14.66 -4.86 -17.48
C PRO A 58 15.02 -5.55 -16.17
N GLY A 59 16.32 -5.67 -15.86
CA GLY A 59 16.81 -6.22 -14.60
C GLY A 59 16.46 -5.36 -13.38
N ASP A 60 16.42 -4.04 -13.52
CA ASP A 60 16.01 -3.13 -12.45
C ASP A 60 14.50 -3.20 -12.17
N TRP A 61 13.70 -3.55 -13.17
CA TRP A 61 12.26 -3.76 -13.00
C TRP A 61 11.93 -5.03 -12.22
N ARG A 62 12.74 -6.09 -12.36
CA ARG A 62 12.53 -7.39 -11.73
C ARG A 62 12.23 -7.32 -10.22
N PRO A 63 13.05 -6.67 -9.36
CA PRO A 63 12.75 -6.59 -7.93
C PRO A 63 11.52 -5.72 -7.61
N LEU A 64 11.21 -4.71 -8.42
CA LEU A 64 10.01 -3.87 -8.25
C LEU A 64 8.73 -4.65 -8.58
N VAL A 65 8.78 -5.45 -9.65
CA VAL A 65 7.73 -6.40 -10.05
C VAL A 65 7.53 -7.47 -8.97
N ALA A 66 8.60 -8.06 -8.44
CA ALA A 66 8.54 -9.04 -7.36
C ALA A 66 7.81 -8.49 -6.12
N SER A 67 8.18 -7.27 -5.68
CA SER A 67 7.50 -6.60 -4.57
C SER A 67 6.02 -6.35 -4.88
N SER A 68 5.67 -5.92 -6.10
CA SER A 68 4.27 -5.71 -6.50
C SER A 68 3.44 -7.00 -6.50
N ILE A 69 3.99 -8.12 -6.98
CA ILE A 69 3.34 -9.43 -6.96
C ILE A 69 3.03 -9.85 -5.51
N ILE A 70 4.01 -9.73 -4.61
CA ILE A 70 3.85 -10.09 -3.20
C ILE A 70 2.87 -9.15 -2.51
N TYR A 71 2.95 -7.85 -2.79
CA TYR A 71 2.04 -6.86 -2.25
C TYR A 71 0.59 -7.23 -2.59
N ASN A 72 0.31 -7.50 -3.86
CA ASN A 72 -1.02 -7.92 -4.29
C ASN A 72 -1.44 -9.24 -3.64
N GLN A 73 -0.54 -10.23 -3.51
CA GLN A 73 -0.80 -11.46 -2.76
C GLN A 73 -1.18 -11.21 -1.29
N SER A 74 -0.44 -10.30 -0.64
CA SER A 74 -0.58 -9.98 0.78
C SER A 74 -1.88 -9.23 1.07
N LEU A 75 -2.38 -8.42 0.13
CA LEU A 75 -3.70 -7.80 0.22
C LEU A 75 -4.81 -8.86 0.32
N TYR A 76 -4.70 -9.97 -0.43
CA TYR A 76 -5.69 -11.06 -0.36
C TYR A 76 -5.58 -11.91 0.92
N ARG A 77 -4.38 -12.01 1.53
CA ARG A 77 -4.14 -12.92 2.67
C ARG A 77 -4.07 -12.23 4.05
N GLY A 78 -3.65 -10.96 4.11
CA GLY A 78 -3.19 -10.28 5.32
C GLY A 78 -4.30 -9.71 6.22
N GLN A 79 -5.57 -9.88 5.86
CA GLN A 79 -6.67 -9.11 6.46
C GLN A 79 -7.09 -9.56 7.87
N ARG A 80 -6.62 -10.70 8.39
CA ARG A 80 -7.24 -11.33 9.59
C ARG A 80 -6.58 -11.04 10.94
N ARG A 81 -5.25 -10.88 11.05
CA ARG A 81 -4.58 -10.82 12.38
C ARG A 81 -4.43 -9.42 12.99
N GLY A 82 -4.26 -8.37 12.17
CA GLY A 82 -4.07 -7.00 12.67
C GLY A 82 -5.37 -6.20 12.87
N PHE A 83 -6.49 -6.73 12.38
CA PHE A 83 -7.78 -6.05 12.31
C PHE A 83 -8.42 -5.83 13.69
N ILE A 84 -8.37 -6.84 14.56
CA ILE A 84 -9.03 -6.81 15.87
C ILE A 84 -8.44 -5.70 16.75
N VAL A 85 -7.11 -5.69 16.92
CA VAL A 85 -6.44 -4.75 17.83
C VAL A 85 -6.45 -3.31 17.30
N ARG A 86 -6.41 -3.12 15.98
CA ARG A 86 -6.23 -1.78 15.38
C ARG A 86 -7.50 -1.13 14.88
N LEU A 87 -8.59 -1.87 14.72
CA LEU A 87 -9.87 -1.34 14.27
C LEU A 87 -11.00 -1.67 15.24
N VAL A 88 -11.16 -2.95 15.59
CA VAL A 88 -12.29 -3.39 16.43
C VAL A 88 -12.19 -2.84 17.85
N LEU A 89 -11.00 -2.88 18.45
CA LEU A 89 -10.82 -2.47 19.84
C LEU A 89 -11.00 -0.95 20.05
N PRO A 90 -10.40 -0.05 19.23
CA PRO A 90 -10.66 1.39 19.35
C PRO A 90 -12.12 1.77 19.09
N LEU A 91 -12.78 1.15 18.10
CA LEU A 91 -14.20 1.40 17.83
C LEU A 91 -15.07 0.89 18.99
N GLY A 92 -14.86 -0.35 19.43
CA GLY A 92 -15.61 -0.95 20.53
C GLY A 92 -15.49 -0.19 21.85
N VAL A 93 -14.30 0.34 22.18
CA VAL A 93 -14.12 1.24 23.34
C VAL A 93 -14.83 2.58 23.12
N GLY A 94 -14.82 3.10 21.89
CA GLY A 94 -15.51 4.34 21.52
C GLY A 94 -17.04 4.24 21.55
N GLU A 95 -17.61 3.04 21.44
CA GLU A 95 -19.07 2.84 21.56
C GLU A 95 -19.59 3.07 22.99
N VAL A 96 -18.79 2.79 24.02
CA VAL A 96 -19.20 2.93 25.42
C VAL A 96 -19.63 4.37 25.77
N PRO A 97 -18.83 5.42 25.50
CA PRO A 97 -19.26 6.80 25.75
C PRO A 97 -20.39 7.23 24.81
N LEU A 98 -20.48 6.69 23.58
CA LEU A 98 -21.60 6.96 22.68
C LEU A 98 -22.92 6.47 23.26
N ILE A 99 -22.97 5.19 23.68
CA ILE A 99 -24.16 4.58 24.26
C ILE A 99 -24.57 5.34 25.53
N PHE A 100 -23.60 5.70 26.39
CA PHE A 100 -23.87 6.49 27.57
C PHE A 100 -24.47 7.86 27.23
N ALA A 101 -23.90 8.59 26.27
CA ALA A 101 -24.41 9.88 25.84
C ALA A 101 -25.83 9.78 25.26
N LEU A 102 -26.10 8.77 24.42
CA LEU A 102 -27.44 8.53 23.87
C LEU A 102 -28.47 8.26 24.98
N LEU A 103 -28.12 7.44 25.97
CA LEU A 103 -29.01 7.16 27.11
C LEU A 103 -29.35 8.42 27.92
N GLN A 104 -28.37 9.31 28.14
CA GLN A 104 -28.60 10.59 28.82
C GLN A 104 -29.54 11.51 28.01
N ILE A 105 -29.30 11.63 26.70
CA ILE A 105 -30.10 12.46 25.80
C ILE A 105 -31.55 11.94 25.73
N PHE A 106 -31.76 10.62 25.60
CA PHE A 106 -33.12 10.05 25.58
C PHE A 106 -33.85 10.17 26.92
N HIS A 107 -33.12 10.24 28.04
CA HIS A 107 -33.72 10.49 29.35
C HIS A 107 -34.18 11.95 29.51
N MET A 108 -33.45 12.89 28.90
CA MET A 108 -33.77 14.32 28.92
C MET A 108 -34.78 14.69 27.84
N ARG A 109 -36.07 14.71 28.20
CA ARG A 109 -37.18 15.16 27.33
C ARG A 109 -37.17 16.70 27.18
N ASN A 110 -36.17 17.24 26.53
CA ASN A 110 -35.93 18.67 26.34
C ASN A 110 -35.74 19.02 24.85
N GLU A 111 -36.12 20.22 24.42
CA GLU A 111 -35.96 20.69 23.03
C GLU A 111 -34.48 20.78 22.59
N GLN A 112 -33.56 20.93 23.55
CA GLN A 112 -32.11 20.91 23.32
C GLN A 112 -31.54 19.52 23.00
N ALA A 113 -32.29 18.44 23.28
CA ALA A 113 -31.84 17.06 23.05
C ALA A 113 -31.51 16.79 21.57
N THR A 114 -32.20 17.46 20.64
CA THR A 114 -31.93 17.32 19.20
C THR A 114 -30.55 17.84 18.82
N ILE A 115 -30.12 18.98 19.39
CA ILE A 115 -28.81 19.58 19.09
C ILE A 115 -27.70 18.71 19.70
N GLU A 116 -27.86 18.26 20.94
CA GLU A 116 -26.91 17.36 21.59
C GLU A 116 -26.76 16.03 20.84
N LEU A 117 -27.87 15.46 20.37
CA LEU A 117 -27.86 14.25 19.55
C LEU A 117 -27.06 14.44 18.25
N ILE A 118 -27.29 15.56 17.55
CA ILE A 118 -26.54 15.88 16.32
C ILE A 118 -25.05 15.99 16.60
N LEU A 119 -24.65 16.67 17.69
CA LEU A 119 -23.24 16.84 18.06
C LEU A 119 -22.57 15.51 18.44
N VAL A 120 -23.26 14.66 19.20
CA VAL A 120 -22.77 13.33 19.58
C VAL A 120 -22.56 12.45 18.36
N ILE A 121 -23.53 12.42 17.44
CA ILE A 121 -23.42 11.66 16.19
C ILE A 121 -22.28 12.21 15.32
N ALA A 122 -22.19 13.53 15.15
CA ALA A 122 -21.12 14.17 14.37
C ALA A 122 -19.73 13.87 14.95
N GLY A 123 -19.59 13.95 16.27
CA GLY A 123 -18.36 13.61 16.98
C GLY A 123 -17.97 12.15 16.80
N TRP A 124 -18.93 11.22 16.88
CA TRP A 124 -18.67 9.80 16.66
C TRP A 124 -18.28 9.51 15.20
N ILE A 125 -18.93 10.13 14.22
CA ILE A 125 -18.55 10.00 12.80
C ILE A 125 -17.11 10.49 12.58
N LEU A 126 -16.75 11.63 13.17
CA LEU A 126 -15.38 12.16 13.08
C LEU A 126 -14.37 11.21 13.73
N PHE A 127 -14.70 10.64 14.89
CA PHE A 127 -13.86 9.65 15.56
C PHE A 127 -13.69 8.38 14.73
N ALA A 128 -14.80 7.75 14.32
CA ALA A 128 -14.80 6.50 13.57
C ALA A 128 -14.08 6.65 12.23
N SER A 129 -14.31 7.77 11.51
CA SER A 129 -13.61 8.06 10.26
C SER A 129 -12.10 8.25 10.47
N SER A 130 -11.68 8.91 11.56
CA SER A 130 -10.27 9.09 11.90
C SER A 130 -9.58 7.75 12.22
N VAL A 131 -10.22 6.91 13.03
CA VAL A 131 -9.72 5.56 13.36
C VAL A 131 -9.59 4.72 12.09
N LEU A 132 -10.63 4.71 11.24
CA LEU A 132 -10.62 3.97 9.99
C LEU A 132 -9.52 4.46 9.04
N TRP A 133 -9.37 5.78 8.90
CA TRP A 133 -8.34 6.38 8.06
C TRP A 133 -6.93 6.00 8.54
N LEU A 134 -6.66 6.10 9.84
CA LEU A 134 -5.38 5.69 10.43
C LEU A 134 -5.10 4.20 10.24
N TYR A 135 -6.12 3.36 10.44
CA TYR A 135 -6.02 1.91 10.23
C TYR A 135 -5.65 1.59 8.78
N ILE A 136 -6.38 2.16 7.82
CA ILE A 136 -6.11 1.98 6.39
C ILE A 136 -4.70 2.47 6.07
N HIS A 137 -4.35 3.68 6.47
CA HIS A 137 -3.03 4.25 6.19
C HIS A 137 -1.89 3.37 6.73
N TRP A 138 -2.03 2.86 7.95
CA TRP A 138 -1.04 1.97 8.55
C TRP A 138 -0.99 0.59 7.87
N LEU A 139 -2.16 0.00 7.59
CA LEU A 139 -2.28 -1.32 6.96
C LEU A 139 -1.57 -1.34 5.60
N TRP A 140 -1.88 -0.37 4.74
CA TRP A 140 -1.32 -0.30 3.39
C TRP A 140 0.20 -0.18 3.41
N ARG A 141 0.75 0.67 4.29
CA ARG A 141 2.22 0.77 4.48
C ARG A 141 2.84 -0.53 4.99
N SER A 142 2.20 -1.19 5.96
CA SER A 142 2.71 -2.42 6.54
C SER A 142 2.80 -3.56 5.50
N LEU A 143 1.80 -3.69 4.65
CA LEU A 143 1.76 -4.68 3.57
C LEU A 143 2.85 -4.40 2.54
N PHE A 144 3.05 -3.13 2.21
CA PHE A 144 4.08 -2.72 1.26
C PHE A 144 5.48 -3.04 1.79
N TYR A 145 5.77 -2.73 3.05
CA TYR A 145 7.07 -3.08 3.65
C TYR A 145 7.28 -4.58 3.79
N ALA A 146 6.23 -5.34 4.09
CA ALA A 146 6.29 -6.80 4.12
C ALA A 146 6.57 -7.38 2.73
N ALA A 147 5.99 -6.79 1.69
CA ALA A 147 6.23 -7.16 0.31
C ALA A 147 7.66 -6.87 -0.13
N ASP A 148 8.18 -5.67 0.18
CA ASP A 148 9.58 -5.32 -0.09
C ASP A 148 10.55 -6.26 0.63
N LYS A 149 10.29 -6.59 1.90
CA LYS A 149 11.13 -7.53 2.65
C LYS A 149 11.14 -8.91 2.00
N ARG A 150 9.96 -9.45 1.66
CA ARG A 150 9.88 -10.78 1.06
C ARG A 150 10.41 -10.80 -0.38
N ALA A 151 10.30 -9.70 -1.12
CA ALA A 151 10.98 -9.56 -2.40
C ALA A 151 12.50 -9.59 -2.19
N ALA A 152 13.03 -8.86 -1.20
CA ALA A 152 14.45 -8.87 -0.86
C ALA A 152 14.98 -10.29 -0.53
N GLU A 153 14.17 -11.13 0.11
CA GLU A 153 14.48 -12.54 0.38
C GLU A 153 14.57 -13.39 -0.91
N ILE A 154 13.85 -13.02 -1.97
CA ILE A 154 13.79 -13.78 -3.23
C ILE A 154 14.83 -13.31 -4.25
N VAL A 155 14.92 -12.00 -4.48
CA VAL A 155 15.79 -11.39 -5.51
C VAL A 155 17.09 -10.80 -4.95
N GLY A 156 17.24 -10.77 -3.62
CA GLY A 156 18.39 -10.20 -2.93
C GLY A 156 18.15 -8.76 -2.45
N THR A 157 18.61 -8.49 -1.22
CA THR A 157 18.42 -7.17 -0.57
C THR A 157 19.20 -6.06 -1.26
N ALA A 158 20.42 -6.34 -1.74
CA ALA A 158 21.21 -5.38 -2.49
C ALA A 158 20.53 -5.01 -3.82
N THR A 159 20.02 -6.01 -4.55
CA THR A 159 19.34 -5.84 -5.84
C THR A 159 18.12 -4.93 -5.71
N ILE A 160 17.24 -5.17 -4.74
CA ILE A 160 16.05 -4.33 -4.56
C ILE A 160 16.41 -2.90 -4.12
N LEU A 161 17.42 -2.74 -3.27
CA LEU A 161 17.89 -1.41 -2.86
C LEU A 161 18.46 -0.62 -4.04
N GLU A 162 19.26 -1.27 -4.88
CA GLU A 162 19.83 -0.65 -6.07
C GLU A 162 18.73 -0.20 -7.04
N SER A 163 17.76 -1.06 -7.34
CA SER A 163 16.66 -0.71 -8.23
C SER A 163 15.76 0.39 -7.67
N LEU A 164 15.53 0.42 -6.35
CA LEU A 164 14.79 1.50 -5.70
C LEU A 164 15.54 2.84 -5.75
N ARG A 165 16.86 2.83 -5.59
CA ARG A 165 17.70 4.02 -5.71
C ARG A 165 17.71 4.53 -7.14
N LYS A 166 17.96 3.66 -8.13
CA LYS A 166 17.87 4.01 -9.57
C LYS A 166 16.50 4.58 -9.93
N SER A 167 15.41 3.97 -9.44
CA SER A 167 14.05 4.49 -9.67
C SER A 167 13.86 5.87 -9.05
N ARG A 168 14.30 6.08 -7.82
CA ARG A 168 14.25 7.40 -7.15
C ARG A 168 15.03 8.45 -7.94
N ASP A 169 16.24 8.11 -8.38
CA ASP A 169 17.13 9.03 -9.06
C ASP A 169 16.55 9.38 -10.45
N ALA A 170 16.01 8.40 -11.18
CA ALA A 170 15.26 8.63 -12.41
C ALA A 170 14.06 9.57 -12.20
N ILE A 171 13.25 9.35 -11.17
CA ILE A 171 12.10 10.23 -10.86
C ILE A 171 12.55 11.64 -10.51
N SER A 172 13.70 11.80 -9.84
CA SER A 172 14.22 13.12 -9.49
C SER A 172 14.60 13.98 -10.70
N THR A 173 14.93 13.35 -11.84
CA THR A 173 15.18 14.05 -13.11
C THR A 173 13.90 14.52 -13.80
N LEU A 174 12.75 13.98 -13.39
CA LEU A 174 11.44 14.32 -13.94
C LEU A 174 10.84 15.45 -13.11
N ILE A 175 10.36 16.51 -13.78
CA ILE A 175 9.69 17.64 -13.13
C ILE A 175 8.29 17.17 -12.70
N VAL A 176 8.19 16.64 -11.47
CA VAL A 176 6.97 16.02 -10.98
C VAL A 176 6.57 16.67 -9.65
N PRO A 177 5.31 17.11 -9.49
CA PRO A 177 4.84 17.66 -8.23
C PRO A 177 4.88 16.58 -7.14
N ARG A 178 5.55 16.87 -6.02
CA ARG A 178 5.59 15.98 -4.86
C ARG A 178 4.18 15.81 -4.27
N LYS A 179 3.65 14.60 -4.27
CA LYS A 179 2.40 14.27 -3.55
C LYS A 179 2.62 14.36 -2.04
N ARG A 180 1.94 15.31 -1.38
CA ARG A 180 2.02 15.51 0.09
C ARG A 180 1.25 14.47 0.91
N PHE A 181 0.21 13.85 0.33
CA PHE A 181 -0.70 12.93 1.04
C PHE A 181 -0.79 11.56 0.37
N SER A 182 0.32 10.84 0.33
CA SER A 182 0.35 9.45 -0.16
C SER A 182 0.07 8.46 0.97
N VAL A 183 -0.98 7.65 0.80
CA VAL A 183 -1.28 6.49 1.67
C VAL A 183 -0.21 5.40 1.54
N LEU A 184 0.44 5.32 0.38
CA LEU A 184 1.53 4.40 0.11
C LEU A 184 2.86 4.97 0.62
N PRO A 185 3.82 4.10 1.00
CA PRO A 185 5.13 4.58 1.39
C PRO A 185 5.90 5.13 0.18
N SER A 186 6.64 6.22 0.39
CA SER A 186 7.50 6.78 -0.66
C SER A 186 8.72 5.89 -0.90
N LEU A 187 9.37 6.02 -2.07
CA LEU A 187 10.62 5.31 -2.36
C LEU A 187 11.68 5.53 -1.28
N ASN A 188 11.82 6.75 -0.75
CA ASN A 188 12.74 7.03 0.35
C ASN A 188 12.41 6.25 1.62
N GLN A 189 11.12 6.14 1.98
CA GLN A 189 10.70 5.35 3.13
C GLN A 189 10.96 3.86 2.93
N ARG A 190 10.77 3.34 1.69
CA ARG A 190 11.06 1.95 1.33
C ARG A 190 12.55 1.65 1.44
N VAL A 191 13.40 2.50 0.87
CA VAL A 191 14.87 2.40 0.96
C VAL A 191 15.33 2.42 2.41
N GLN A 192 14.91 3.42 3.19
CA GLN A 192 15.27 3.52 4.61
C GLN A 192 14.81 2.30 5.41
N LYS A 193 13.63 1.74 5.10
CA LYS A 193 13.10 0.57 5.81
C LYS A 193 13.91 -0.69 5.48
N LEU A 194 14.30 -0.87 4.22
CA LEU A 194 15.15 -1.99 3.79
C LEU A 194 16.58 -1.86 4.33
N GLU A 195 17.16 -0.66 4.34
CA GLU A 195 18.48 -0.42 4.94
C GLU A 195 18.53 -0.75 6.42
N LYS A 196 17.44 -0.51 7.16
CA LYS A 196 17.33 -0.92 8.56
C LYS A 196 17.37 -2.43 8.76
N LEU A 197 17.04 -3.23 7.73
CA LEU A 197 17.14 -4.70 7.81
C LEU A 197 18.57 -5.21 7.58
N LEU A 198 19.45 -4.39 7.00
CA LEU A 198 20.87 -4.71 6.78
C LEU A 198 21.74 -4.35 7.99
N LYS A 199 21.24 -3.53 8.91
CA LYS A 199 21.95 -3.20 10.15
C LYS A 199 21.66 -4.31 11.18
N PRO A 200 22.70 -4.98 11.71
CA PRO A 200 22.55 -6.04 12.71
C PRO A 200 21.92 -5.53 14.01
#